data_AF-A0A3D4U2H4-F1
#
_entry.id   AF-A0A3D4U2H4-F1
#
_cell.length_a   1.000
_cell.length_b   1.000
_cell.length_c   1.000
_cell.angle_alpha   90.00
_cell.angle_beta   90.00
_cell.angle_gamma   90.00
#
_symmetry.space_group_name_H-M   'P 1'
#
loop_
_entity.id
_entity.type
_entity.pdbx_description
1 polymer ?
#
loop_
_entity_poly.entity_id
_entity_poly.type
_entity_poly.pdbx_seq_one_letter_code
_entity_poly.pdbx_strand_id
1 'polypeptide(L)'
;MMKLFRYLYYRLYSWNLKTWGENDLPQWNALFGVSFMMFLNLGLLGLLLQPFGLSLFMRNELPKKELVIVMISLFAVNYFLFIHKDNYKSIIKELKKESKEKRRTNTFFLWLYFILSFALFAFGAILLGKLNR
;
A
#
# COMPACT_ATOMS: atom_id res chain seq x y z
N MET A 1 10.64 -3.88 -3.57
CA MET A 1 9.42 -3.07 -3.39
C MET A 1 8.46 -3.13 -4.59
N MET A 2 8.85 -2.72 -5.81
CA MET A 2 7.93 -2.67 -6.97
C MET A 2 7.20 -3.99 -7.29
N LYS A 3 7.84 -5.16 -7.16
CA LYS A 3 7.20 -6.46 -7.45
C LYS A 3 6.05 -6.80 -6.48
N LEU A 4 6.23 -6.51 -5.18
CA LEU A 4 5.19 -6.75 -4.16
C LEU A 4 3.98 -5.86 -4.40
N PHE A 5 4.19 -4.56 -4.64
CA PHE A 5 3.10 -3.63 -4.88
C PHE A 5 2.42 -3.83 -6.24
N ARG A 6 3.16 -4.24 -7.28
CA ARG A 6 2.56 -4.69 -8.56
C ARG A 6 1.68 -5.92 -8.35
N TYR A 7 2.12 -6.86 -7.51
CA TYR A 7 1.32 -8.04 -7.19
C TYR A 7 0.09 -7.66 -6.35
N LEU A 8 0.23 -6.81 -5.33
CA LEU A 8 -0.90 -6.27 -4.56
C LEU A 8 -1.91 -5.59 -5.47
N TYR A 9 -1.45 -4.71 -6.37
CA TYR A 9 -2.27 -4.01 -7.35
C TYR A 9 -3.08 -5.00 -8.19
N TYR A 10 -2.41 -6.01 -8.77
CA TYR A 10 -3.07 -7.04 -9.56
C TYR A 10 -4.13 -7.82 -8.76
N ARG A 11 -3.87 -8.13 -7.49
CA ARG A 11 -4.81 -8.86 -6.65
C ARG A 11 -6.03 -8.03 -6.29
N LEU A 12 -5.83 -6.75 -5.95
CA LEU A 12 -6.92 -5.82 -5.70
C LEU A 12 -7.76 -5.58 -6.96
N TYR A 13 -7.10 -5.37 -8.10
CA TYR A 13 -7.77 -5.23 -9.40
C TYR A 13 -8.61 -6.47 -9.71
N SER A 14 -8.02 -7.67 -9.64
CA SER A 14 -8.69 -8.92 -10.01
C SER A 14 -9.86 -9.23 -9.08
N TRP A 15 -9.72 -8.94 -7.79
CA TRP A 15 -10.80 -9.09 -6.83
C TRP A 15 -11.90 -8.07 -7.07
N ASN A 16 -11.58 -6.79 -7.27
CA ASN A 16 -12.57 -5.75 -7.50
C ASN A 16 -13.33 -6.00 -8.83
N LEU A 17 -12.63 -6.32 -9.91
CA LEU A 17 -13.24 -6.69 -11.19
C LEU A 17 -14.17 -7.89 -11.05
N LYS A 18 -13.78 -8.92 -10.29
CA LYS A 18 -14.62 -10.12 -10.08
C LYS A 18 -15.86 -9.81 -9.24
N THR A 19 -15.74 -8.94 -8.24
CA THR A 19 -16.81 -8.67 -7.28
C THR A 19 -17.80 -7.61 -7.79
N TRP A 20 -17.30 -6.57 -8.47
CA TRP A 20 -18.07 -5.37 -8.79
C TRP A 20 -18.16 -5.07 -10.30
N GLY A 21 -17.37 -5.76 -11.13
CA GLY A 21 -17.36 -5.58 -12.58
C GLY A 21 -16.54 -4.37 -13.05
N GLU A 22 -16.52 -4.12 -14.37
CA GLU A 22 -15.73 -3.04 -14.98
C GLU A 22 -16.28 -1.64 -14.69
N ASN A 23 -17.59 -1.53 -14.45
CA ASN A 23 -18.27 -0.26 -14.16
C ASN A 23 -17.79 0.40 -12.84
N ASP A 24 -17.23 -0.40 -11.91
CA ASP A 24 -16.69 0.08 -10.63
C ASP A 24 -15.23 0.57 -10.74
N LEU A 25 -14.68 0.71 -11.95
CA LEU A 25 -13.34 1.24 -12.19
C LEU A 25 -12.23 0.51 -11.39
N PRO A 26 -12.08 -0.82 -11.56
CA PRO A 26 -11.19 -1.65 -10.75
C PRO A 26 -9.73 -1.21 -10.73
N GLN A 27 -9.26 -0.57 -11.80
CA GLN A 27 -7.92 0.03 -11.88
C GLN A 27 -7.70 1.15 -10.86
N TRP A 28 -8.72 1.97 -10.60
CA TRP A 28 -8.67 3.07 -9.66
C TRP A 28 -8.83 2.58 -8.23
N ASN A 29 -9.73 1.62 -7.99
CA ASN A 29 -9.87 0.98 -6.67
C ASN A 29 -8.59 0.26 -6.23
N ALA A 30 -7.94 -0.46 -7.15
CA ALA A 30 -6.64 -1.06 -6.89
C ALA A 30 -5.55 -0.02 -6.60
N LEU A 31 -5.55 1.12 -7.32
CA LEU A 31 -4.62 2.23 -7.09
C LEU A 31 -4.79 2.82 -5.68
N PHE A 32 -6.04 3.05 -5.24
CA PHE A 32 -6.33 3.50 -3.88
C PHE A 32 -5.80 2.52 -2.84
N GLY A 33 -6.10 1.23 -2.97
CA GLY A 33 -5.66 0.24 -2.00
C GLY A 33 -4.13 0.09 -1.91
N VAL A 34 -3.43 0.11 -3.05
CA VAL A 34 -1.95 0.08 -3.04
C VAL A 34 -1.35 1.35 -2.44
N SER A 35 -1.89 2.51 -2.80
CA SER A 35 -1.41 3.80 -2.27
C SER A 35 -1.62 3.89 -0.78
N PHE A 36 -2.76 3.41 -0.28
CA PHE A 36 -3.04 3.33 1.15
C PHE A 36 -2.05 2.41 1.88
N MET A 37 -1.74 1.23 1.33
CA MET A 37 -0.76 0.34 1.95
C MET A 37 0.65 0.93 1.97
N MET A 38 1.08 1.57 0.88
CA MET A 38 2.36 2.27 0.86
C MET A 38 2.40 3.40 1.89
N PHE A 39 1.32 4.17 2.03
CA PHE A 39 1.23 5.23 3.03
C PHE A 39 1.34 4.68 4.45
N LEU A 40 0.65 3.57 4.75
CA LEU A 40 0.75 2.88 6.04
C LEU A 40 2.19 2.42 6.32
N ASN A 41 2.89 1.89 5.31
CA ASN A 41 4.29 1.49 5.49
C ASN A 41 5.24 2.68 5.68
N LEU A 42 4.99 3.82 5.03
CA LEU A 42 5.74 5.06 5.29
C LEU A 42 5.50 5.54 6.73
N GLY A 43 4.26 5.48 7.20
CA GLY A 43 3.93 5.76 8.59
C GLY A 43 4.63 4.84 9.56
N LEU A 44 4.65 3.53 9.29
CA LEU A 44 5.39 2.54 10.08
C LEU A 44 6.90 2.84 10.11
N LEU A 45 7.48 3.19 8.96
CA LEU A 45 8.88 3.61 8.90
C LEU A 45 9.14 4.85 9.76
N GLY A 46 8.25 5.85 9.73
CA GLY A 46 8.32 7.02 10.60
C GLY A 46 8.28 6.67 12.09
N LEU A 47 7.38 5.75 12.49
CA LEU A 47 7.29 5.25 13.86
C LEU A 47 8.58 4.55 14.31
N LEU A 48 9.17 3.71 13.45
CA LEU A 48 10.39 2.96 13.76
C LEU A 48 11.63 3.85 13.83
N LEU A 49 11.65 4.97 13.11
CA LEU A 49 12.77 5.90 13.06
C LEU A 49 12.73 6.94 14.20
N GLN A 50 11.57 7.16 14.80
CA GLN A 50 11.38 8.14 15.87
C GLN A 50 12.31 7.93 17.09
N PRO A 51 12.54 6.70 17.61
CA PRO A 51 13.49 6.46 18.70
C PRO A 51 14.94 6.83 18.39
N PHE A 52 15.30 6.92 17.10
CA PHE A 52 16.63 7.31 16.64
C PHE A 52 16.76 8.84 16.43
N GLY A 53 15.78 9.62 16.91
CA GLY A 53 15.73 11.07 16.71
C GLY A 53 15.30 11.50 15.29
N LEU A 54 15.02 10.53 14.41
CA LEU A 54 14.58 10.77 13.04
C LEU A 54 13.05 10.80 12.99
N SER A 55 12.47 11.97 13.26
CA SER A 55 11.02 12.14 13.21
C SER A 55 10.54 12.38 11.78
N LEU A 56 10.11 11.32 11.10
CA LEU A 56 9.42 11.42 9.81
C LEU A 56 7.91 11.37 10.04
N PHE A 57 7.21 12.43 9.64
CA PHE A 57 5.74 12.52 9.57
C PHE A 57 4.94 12.40 10.89
N MET A 58 5.57 12.02 12.00
CA MET A 58 4.93 11.68 13.29
C MET A 58 5.47 12.51 14.47
N ARG A 59 5.78 13.80 14.27
CA ARG A 59 5.83 14.73 15.41
C ARG A 59 4.41 15.12 15.80
N ASN A 60 4.15 15.37 17.08
CA ASN A 60 2.88 15.91 17.58
C ASN A 60 2.44 17.21 16.86
N GLU A 61 3.36 17.85 16.14
CA GLU A 61 3.15 19.11 15.44
C GLU A 61 3.04 18.97 13.92
N LEU A 62 3.10 17.76 13.34
CA LEU A 62 3.05 17.67 11.88
C LEU A 62 1.69 18.17 11.39
N PRO A 63 1.64 19.28 10.63
CA PRO A 63 0.35 19.85 10.29
C PRO A 63 -0.38 18.92 9.31
N LYS A 64 -1.71 18.87 9.43
CA LYS A 64 -2.55 17.96 8.64
C LYS A 64 -2.35 18.12 7.13
N LYS A 65 -1.90 19.31 6.69
CA LYS A 65 -1.62 19.63 5.28
C LYS A 65 -0.43 18.83 4.72
N GLU A 66 0.65 18.62 5.48
CA GLU A 66 1.84 17.89 5.03
C GLU A 66 1.51 16.42 4.79
N LEU A 67 0.73 15.80 5.68
CA LEU A 67 0.26 14.42 5.49
C LEU A 67 -0.59 14.28 4.23
N VAL A 68 -1.49 15.24 3.98
CA VAL A 68 -2.30 15.27 2.76
C VAL A 68 -1.43 15.42 1.51
N ILE A 69 -0.44 16.31 1.54
CA ILE A 69 0.51 16.48 0.43
C ILE A 69 1.27 15.18 0.15
N VAL A 70 1.73 14.47 1.19
CA VAL A 70 2.41 13.18 1.04
C VAL A 70 1.47 12.14 0.43
N MET A 71 0.23 12.04 0.92
CA MET A 71 -0.76 11.10 0.37
C MET A 71 -1.08 11.40 -1.11
N ILE A 72 -1.30 12.66 -1.47
CA ILE A 72 -1.57 13.07 -2.85
C ILE A 72 -0.36 12.79 -3.74
N SER A 73 0.84 13.13 -3.27
CA SER A 73 2.09 12.90 -4.03
C SER A 73 2.31 11.41 -4.27
N LEU A 74 2.11 10.59 -3.25
CA LEU A 74 2.22 9.13 -3.34
C LEU A 74 1.18 8.55 -4.30
N PHE A 75 -0.07 9.03 -4.23
CA PHE A 75 -1.13 8.62 -5.14
C PHE A 75 -0.81 9.01 -6.59
N ALA A 76 -0.30 10.22 -6.83
CA ALA A 76 0.13 10.68 -8.14
C ALA A 76 1.29 9.83 -8.71
N VAL A 77 2.31 9.55 -7.90
CA VAL A 77 3.41 8.64 -8.29
C VAL A 77 2.84 7.27 -8.66
N ASN A 78 1.96 6.71 -7.83
CA ASN A 78 1.35 5.41 -8.11
C ASN A 78 0.46 5.42 -9.36
N TYR A 79 -0.21 6.54 -9.67
CA TYR A 79 -0.92 6.67 -10.94
C TYR A 79 0.03 6.50 -12.14
N PHE A 80 1.19 7.17 -12.13
CA PHE A 80 2.19 7.03 -13.19
C PHE A 80 2.79 5.62 -13.25
N LEU A 81 2.94 4.95 -12.12
CA LEU A 81 3.48 3.59 -12.05
C LEU A 81 2.48 2.52 -12.50
N PHE A 82 1.19 2.64 -12.17
CA PHE A 82 0.22 1.57 -12.36
C PHE A 82 -0.80 1.84 -13.46
N ILE A 83 -1.31 3.07 -13.62
CA ILE A 83 -2.43 3.35 -14.53
C ILE A 83 -1.96 4.06 -15.81
N HIS A 84 -1.05 5.03 -15.71
CA HIS A 84 -0.64 5.87 -16.84
C HIS A 84 -0.24 5.03 -18.06
N LYS A 85 -0.67 5.46 -19.25
CA LYS A 85 -0.50 4.74 -20.53
C LYS A 85 -1.00 3.29 -20.46
N ASP A 86 -2.10 3.06 -19.75
CA ASP A 86 -2.71 1.74 -19.55
C ASP A 86 -1.76 0.67 -18.99
N ASN A 87 -0.75 1.07 -18.20
CA ASN A 87 0.27 0.14 -17.72
C ASN A 87 -0.34 -1.03 -16.92
N TYR A 88 -1.50 -0.84 -16.28
CA TYR A 88 -2.21 -1.88 -15.56
C TYR A 88 -2.54 -3.10 -16.44
N LYS A 89 -2.84 -2.88 -17.74
CA LYS A 89 -3.09 -3.97 -18.70
C LYS A 89 -1.86 -4.87 -18.86
N SER A 90 -0.66 -4.28 -18.84
CA SER A 90 0.60 -5.02 -18.91
C SER A 90 0.81 -5.88 -17.67
N ILE A 91 0.56 -5.31 -16.48
CA ILE A 91 0.66 -5.98 -15.18
C ILE A 91 -0.29 -7.18 -15.13
N ILE A 92 -1.54 -7.01 -15.56
CA ILE A 92 -2.53 -8.08 -15.60
C ILE A 92 -2.09 -9.18 -16.57
N LYS A 93 -1.65 -8.82 -17.78
CA LYS A 93 -1.20 -9.78 -18.79
C LYS A 93 -0.02 -10.63 -18.31
N GLU A 94 0.91 -10.03 -17.56
CA GLU A 94 2.04 -10.73 -16.95
C GLU A 94 1.59 -11.69 -15.86
N LEU A 95 0.83 -11.19 -14.87
CA LEU A 95 0.49 -11.95 -13.67
C LEU A 95 -0.66 -12.95 -13.87
N LYS A 96 -1.47 -12.80 -14.92
CA LYS A 96 -2.50 -13.80 -15.30
C LYS A 96 -1.89 -15.12 -15.76
N LYS A 97 -0.63 -15.14 -16.21
CA LYS A 97 0.08 -16.34 -16.67
C LYS A 97 0.71 -17.15 -15.53
N GLU A 98 0.56 -16.71 -14.28
CA GLU A 98 1.15 -17.38 -13.13
C GLU A 98 0.51 -18.75 -12.86
N SER A 99 1.33 -19.76 -12.53
CA SER A 99 0.85 -21.09 -12.16
C SER A 99 0.01 -21.05 -10.88
N LYS A 100 -0.91 -22.01 -10.72
CA LYS A 100 -1.80 -22.08 -9.53
C LYS A 100 -1.01 -22.15 -8.21
N GLU A 101 0.07 -22.93 -8.19
CA GLU A 101 0.95 -23.09 -7.02
C GLU A 101 1.65 -21.78 -6.67
N LYS A 102 2.32 -21.15 -7.64
CA LYS A 102 3.04 -19.89 -7.44
C LYS A 102 2.08 -18.78 -6.97
N ARG A 103 0.88 -18.74 -7.56
CA ARG A 103 -0.18 -17.83 -7.14
C ARG A 103 -0.58 -18.05 -5.69
N ARG A 104 -0.76 -19.30 -5.24
CA ARG A 104 -1.12 -19.61 -3.84
C ARG A 104 -0.04 -19.10 -2.89
N THR A 105 1.22 -19.43 -3.16
CA THR A 105 2.38 -19.01 -2.36
C THR A 105 2.51 -17.49 -2.29
N ASN A 106 2.45 -16.80 -3.43
CA ASN A 106 2.55 -15.33 -3.46
C ASN A 106 1.37 -14.65 -2.76
N THR A 107 0.17 -15.22 -2.85
CA THR A 107 -1.00 -14.72 -2.13
C THR A 107 -0.82 -14.86 -0.61
N PHE A 108 -0.29 -15.99 -0.16
CA PHE A 108 -0.01 -16.21 1.26
C PHE A 108 0.99 -15.17 1.80
N PHE A 109 2.12 -14.96 1.11
CA PHE A 109 3.10 -13.94 1.49
C PHE A 109 2.53 -12.52 1.43
N LEU A 110 1.66 -12.23 0.47
CA LEU A 110 0.99 -10.93 0.37
C LEU A 110 0.11 -10.66 1.60
N TRP A 111 -0.71 -11.63 2.01
CA TRP A 111 -1.57 -11.50 3.20
C TRP A 111 -0.76 -11.43 4.49
N LEU A 112 0.29 -12.23 4.61
CA LEU A 112 1.21 -12.16 5.73
C LEU A 112 1.82 -10.76 5.85
N TYR A 113 2.33 -10.20 4.75
CA TYR A 113 2.84 -8.83 4.70
C TYR A 113 1.77 -7.78 5.08
N PHE A 114 0.55 -7.94 4.56
CA PHE A 114 -0.55 -7.03 4.86
C PHE A 114 -0.85 -7.03 6.37
N ILE A 115 -1.11 -8.21 6.95
CA ILE A 115 -1.42 -8.38 8.37
C ILE A 115 -0.28 -7.86 9.25
N LEU A 116 0.97 -8.21 8.94
CA LEU A 116 2.13 -7.72 9.70
C LEU A 116 2.28 -6.21 9.61
N SER A 117 2.03 -5.60 8.44
CA SER A 117 2.10 -4.15 8.30
C SER A 117 1.11 -3.44 9.22
N PHE A 118 -0.14 -3.90 9.26
CA PHE A 118 -1.15 -3.35 10.17
C PHE A 118 -0.82 -3.61 11.64
N ALA A 119 -0.43 -4.84 11.98
CA ALA A 119 -0.11 -5.22 13.35
C ALA A 119 1.06 -4.40 13.90
N LEU A 120 2.13 -4.24 13.12
CA LEU A 120 3.30 -3.44 13.52
C LEU A 120 2.97 -1.95 13.62
N PHE A 121 2.20 -1.41 12.68
CA PHE A 121 1.78 -0.02 12.73
C PHE A 121 0.92 0.27 13.98
N ALA A 122 -0.09 -0.57 14.24
CA ALA A 122 -0.94 -0.44 15.42
C ALA A 122 -0.15 -0.60 16.71
N PHE A 123 0.73 -1.59 16.79
CA PHE A 123 1.60 -1.80 17.95
C PHE A 123 2.53 -0.61 18.21
N GLY A 124 3.21 -0.11 17.17
CA GLY A 124 4.09 1.06 17.27
C GLY A 124 3.34 2.33 17.69
N ALA A 125 2.15 2.57 17.13
CA ALA A 125 1.31 3.70 17.50
C ALA A 125 0.86 3.64 18.97
N ILE A 126 0.46 2.46 19.46
CA ILE A 126 0.07 2.26 20.86
C ILE A 126 1.27 2.49 21.80
N LEU A 127 2.44 1.94 21.45
CA LEU A 127 3.65 2.06 22.26
C LEU A 127 4.11 3.51 22.38
N LEU A 128 4.15 4.25 21.28
CA LEU A 128 4.49 5.68 21.29
C LEU A 128 3.42 6.54 21.98
N GLY A 129 2.13 6.21 21.81
CA GLY A 129 1.05 6.87 22.54
C GLY A 129 1.12 6.67 24.06
N LYS A 130 1.70 5.56 24.52
CA LYS A 130 2.00 5.32 25.95
C LYS A 130 3.27 6.06 26.41
N LEU A 131 4.28 6.23 25.56
CA LEU A 131 5.53 6.93 25.91
C LEU A 131 5.36 8.45 26.00
N ASN A 132 4.41 9.03 25.27
CA ASN A 132 4.15 10.47 25.25
C ASN A 132 3.09 10.94 26.27
N ARG A 133 2.58 10.04 27.13
CA ARG A 133 1.70 10.35 28.26
C ARG A 133 2.51 10.36 29.55
#